data_AF-A0AAV1WL99-F1
#
_entry.id   AF-A0AAV1WL99-F1
#
_cell.length_a   1.000
_cell.length_b   1.000
_cell.length_c   1.000
_cell.angle_alpha   90.00
_cell.angle_beta   90.00
_cell.angle_gamma   90.00
#
_symmetry.space_group_name_H-M   'P 1'
#
loop_
_entity.id
_entity.type
_entity.pdbx_description
1 polymer ?
#
loop_
_entity_poly.entity_id
_entity_poly.type
_entity_poly.pdbx_seq_one_letter_code
_entity_poly.pdbx_strand_id
1 'polypeptide(L)'
;MAKLTSGETNIDSYTIQGTENIIKVGDCVLIRPTDRRKPQYVACVEKFEKDSSNNVNVHVRLYYRPEEAAGGRREFHGANELFLSDHYDVQSADAIERKCVVHSINNYIRLQNPGANDFYCRFEYKVATGDFTPDSVAVYCKCEMPCNPDIFMMQCLKCQDWFHLACLGMTTEEADALDYFICPDCSSNTKEEVGENTLHNGNTQEPPQVPTMNPNLEKNEEMGGPENQAPDCSTQNSINNTEIPVSSAKRVMNVLNNMDCLESGSTLWCETLYLLEDPTRREIFLQMKDDASRLAWIKFRCNIEAK
;
A
#
# COMPACT_ATOMS: atom_id res chain seq x y z
N MET A 1 5.16 -51.00 -24.13
CA MET A 1 4.82 -49.94 -23.15
C MET A 1 5.33 -48.63 -23.74
N ALA A 2 4.42 -47.76 -24.18
CA ALA A 2 4.79 -46.46 -24.73
C ALA A 2 5.03 -45.49 -23.56
N LYS A 3 6.23 -44.91 -23.50
CA LYS A 3 6.57 -43.82 -22.59
C LYS A 3 5.92 -42.56 -23.18
N LEU A 4 4.79 -42.11 -22.62
CA LEU A 4 4.26 -40.78 -22.91
C LEU A 4 5.26 -39.76 -22.38
N THR A 5 6.03 -39.15 -23.27
CA THR A 5 6.76 -37.92 -22.98
C THR A 5 5.73 -36.79 -22.94
N SER A 6 5.45 -36.23 -21.76
CA SER A 6 4.55 -35.09 -21.60
C SER A 6 5.10 -33.90 -22.39
N GLY A 7 4.30 -33.38 -23.32
CA GLY A 7 4.66 -32.25 -24.19
C GLY A 7 4.48 -30.91 -23.49
N GLU A 8 5.02 -30.77 -22.29
CA GLU A 8 4.98 -29.51 -21.52
C GLU A 8 6.05 -28.56 -22.05
N THR A 9 5.65 -27.34 -22.40
CA THR A 9 6.57 -26.31 -22.90
C THR A 9 6.55 -25.09 -21.99
N ASN A 10 7.74 -24.62 -21.60
CA ASN A 10 7.89 -23.38 -20.85
C ASN A 10 7.66 -22.19 -21.79
N ILE A 11 6.96 -21.16 -21.30
CA ILE A 11 6.75 -19.91 -22.04
C ILE A 11 7.18 -18.73 -21.15
N ASP A 12 7.61 -17.64 -21.78
CA ASP A 12 8.21 -16.50 -21.04
C ASP A 12 7.18 -15.46 -20.59
N SER A 13 5.97 -15.49 -21.16
CA SER A 13 4.92 -14.52 -20.87
C SER A 13 3.52 -15.04 -21.16
N TYR A 14 2.52 -14.42 -20.56
CA TYR A 14 1.10 -14.69 -20.77
C TYR A 14 0.30 -13.38 -20.90
N THR A 15 -0.57 -13.28 -21.91
CA THR A 15 -1.47 -12.13 -22.07
C THR A 15 -2.79 -12.43 -21.38
N ILE A 16 -3.22 -11.57 -20.46
CA ILE A 16 -4.50 -11.72 -19.75
C ILE A 16 -5.64 -11.66 -20.77
N GLN A 17 -6.46 -12.71 -20.82
CA GLN A 17 -7.56 -12.84 -21.78
C GLN A 17 -8.48 -11.60 -21.76
N GLY A 18 -8.79 -11.07 -22.94
CA GLY A 18 -9.64 -9.89 -23.08
C GLY A 18 -8.95 -8.55 -22.77
N THR A 19 -7.63 -8.54 -22.59
CA THR A 19 -6.84 -7.33 -22.37
C THR A 19 -5.55 -7.34 -23.19
N GLU A 20 -4.86 -6.19 -23.25
CA GLU A 20 -3.52 -6.08 -23.83
C GLU A 20 -2.40 -6.27 -22.78
N ASN A 21 -2.75 -6.63 -21.55
CA ASN A 21 -1.80 -6.74 -20.45
C ASN A 21 -0.99 -8.04 -20.55
N ILE A 22 0.32 -7.90 -20.67
CA ILE A 22 1.27 -9.03 -20.72
C ILE A 22 1.92 -9.19 -19.35
N ILE A 23 1.88 -10.41 -18.83
CA ILE A 23 2.53 -10.82 -17.58
C ILE A 23 3.76 -11.64 -17.92
N LYS A 24 4.88 -11.34 -17.26
CA LYS A 24 6.17 -12.04 -17.41
C LYS A 24 6.59 -12.73 -16.11
N VAL A 25 7.55 -13.63 -16.20
CA VAL A 25 8.23 -14.18 -15.02
C VAL A 25 8.86 -13.04 -14.22
N GLY A 26 8.71 -13.07 -12.90
CA GLY A 26 9.11 -12.01 -11.96
C GLY A 26 8.02 -10.97 -11.69
N ASP A 27 6.96 -10.90 -12.50
CA ASP A 27 5.86 -9.97 -12.24
C ASP A 27 5.05 -10.39 -11.00
N CYS A 28 4.56 -9.41 -10.25
CA CYS A 28 3.57 -9.62 -9.21
C CYS A 28 2.15 -9.49 -9.79
N VAL A 29 1.26 -10.37 -9.36
CA VAL A 29 -0.12 -10.46 -9.86
C VAL A 29 -1.13 -10.66 -8.74
N LEU A 30 -2.36 -10.21 -9.01
CA LEU A 30 -3.54 -10.55 -8.23
C LEU A 30 -4.23 -11.76 -8.88
N ILE A 31 -4.42 -12.81 -8.09
CA ILE A 31 -5.02 -14.07 -8.53
C ILE A 31 -6.37 -14.25 -7.85
N ARG A 32 -7.37 -14.60 -8.66
CA ARG A 32 -8.71 -14.90 -8.17
C ARG A 32 -8.71 -16.21 -7.38
N PRO A 33 -9.23 -16.24 -6.14
CA PRO A 33 -9.39 -17.47 -5.40
C PRO A 33 -10.51 -18.33 -6.00
N THR A 34 -10.41 -19.65 -5.82
CA THR A 34 -11.50 -20.59 -6.17
C THR A 34 -12.78 -20.26 -5.38
N ASP A 35 -12.64 -19.95 -4.10
CA ASP A 35 -13.73 -19.44 -3.27
C ASP A 35 -13.80 -17.90 -3.39
N ARG A 36 -14.80 -17.39 -4.12
CA ARG A 36 -14.99 -15.96 -4.38
C ARG A 36 -15.32 -15.13 -3.14
N ARG A 37 -15.50 -15.76 -1.97
CA ARG A 37 -15.65 -15.06 -0.67
C ARG A 37 -14.31 -14.69 -0.06
N LYS A 38 -13.21 -15.31 -0.52
CA LYS A 38 -11.86 -14.98 -0.06
C LYS A 38 -11.33 -13.74 -0.80
N PRO A 39 -10.44 -12.97 -0.17
CA PRO A 39 -9.74 -11.90 -0.88
C PRO A 39 -8.85 -12.46 -2.00
N GLN A 40 -8.51 -11.60 -2.96
CA GLN A 40 -7.54 -11.93 -3.99
C GLN A 40 -6.18 -12.24 -3.37
N TYR A 41 -5.54 -13.29 -3.88
CA TYR A 41 -4.16 -13.62 -3.52
C TYR A 41 -3.20 -12.71 -4.28
N VAL A 42 -2.13 -12.29 -3.61
CA VAL A 42 -1.00 -11.62 -4.27
C VAL A 42 0.11 -12.65 -4.45
N ALA A 43 0.70 -12.72 -5.64
CA ALA A 43 1.74 -13.71 -5.92
C ALA A 43 2.79 -13.18 -6.88
N CYS A 44 4.03 -13.67 -6.74
CA CYS A 44 5.09 -13.49 -7.74
C CYS A 44 5.05 -14.64 -8.75
N VAL A 45 5.14 -14.32 -10.03
CA VAL A 45 5.19 -15.33 -11.10
C VAL A 45 6.58 -15.92 -11.19
N GLU A 46 6.70 -17.22 -10.94
CA GLU A 46 7.98 -17.95 -11.03
C GLU A 46 8.19 -18.57 -12.41
N LYS A 47 7.11 -19.07 -13.03
CA LYS A 47 7.17 -19.78 -14.32
C LYS A 47 5.80 -19.88 -14.95
N PHE A 48 5.74 -19.86 -16.29
CA PHE A 48 4.58 -20.34 -17.04
C PHE A 48 4.87 -21.67 -17.72
N GLU A 49 3.87 -22.52 -17.76
CA GLU A 49 3.94 -23.86 -18.34
C GLU A 49 2.69 -24.14 -19.16
N LYS A 50 2.91 -24.54 -20.40
CA LYS A 50 1.83 -24.85 -21.33
C LYS A 50 1.70 -26.36 -21.47
N ASP A 51 0.50 -26.87 -21.21
CA ASP A 51 0.20 -28.30 -21.31
C ASP A 51 -0.05 -28.73 -22.77
N SER A 52 -0.16 -30.04 -22.99
CA SER A 52 -0.46 -30.62 -24.30
C SER A 52 -1.84 -30.23 -24.86
N SER A 53 -2.73 -29.76 -24.00
CA SER A 53 -4.07 -29.27 -24.33
C SER A 53 -4.10 -27.76 -24.59
N ASN A 54 -2.92 -27.12 -24.67
CA ASN A 54 -2.74 -25.69 -24.92
C ASN A 54 -3.25 -24.79 -23.78
N ASN A 55 -3.55 -25.35 -22.59
CA ASN A 55 -3.83 -24.56 -21.40
C ASN A 55 -2.52 -24.08 -20.79
N VAL A 56 -2.55 -22.89 -20.18
CA VAL A 56 -1.39 -22.30 -19.53
C VAL A 56 -1.58 -22.35 -18.02
N ASN A 57 -0.67 -23.02 -17.35
CA ASN A 57 -0.52 -23.01 -15.90
C ASN A 57 0.56 -21.99 -15.52
N VAL A 58 0.37 -21.34 -14.38
CA VAL A 58 1.32 -20.42 -13.79
C VAL A 58 1.77 -20.99 -12.44
N HIS A 59 3.08 -21.13 -12.27
CA HIS A 59 3.70 -21.45 -11.00
C HIS A 59 4.03 -20.14 -10.31
N VAL A 60 3.59 -20.01 -9.06
CA VAL A 60 3.67 -18.76 -8.32
C VAL A 60 4.21 -18.97 -6.92
N ARG A 61 4.87 -17.94 -6.39
CA ARG A 61 5.23 -17.82 -4.98
C ARG A 61 4.28 -16.84 -4.31
N LEU A 62 3.56 -17.28 -3.29
CA LEU A 62 2.49 -16.51 -2.67
C LEU A 62 3.04 -15.46 -1.69
N TYR A 63 2.42 -14.28 -1.72
CA TYR A 63 2.51 -13.32 -0.63
C TYR A 63 1.35 -13.54 0.33
N TYR A 64 1.64 -13.45 1.62
CA TYR A 64 0.65 -13.53 2.69
C TYR A 64 0.31 -12.13 3.19
N ARG A 65 -0.97 -11.89 3.44
CA ARG A 65 -1.41 -10.71 4.18
C ARG A 65 -1.20 -10.94 5.68
N PRO A 66 -1.03 -9.87 6.49
CA PRO A 66 -0.92 -9.99 7.93
C PRO A 66 -2.00 -10.83 8.62
N GLU A 67 -3.24 -10.79 8.11
CA GLU A 67 -4.38 -11.55 8.62
C GLU A 67 -4.26 -13.06 8.39
N GLU A 68 -3.45 -13.48 7.42
CA GLU A 68 -3.27 -14.87 7.01
C GLU A 68 -2.09 -15.53 7.75
N ALA A 69 -1.20 -14.73 8.35
CA ALA A 69 -0.09 -15.21 9.15
C ALA A 69 -0.56 -15.74 10.51
N ALA A 70 0.16 -16.72 11.07
CA ALA A 70 -0.21 -17.35 12.34
C ALA A 70 -0.32 -16.36 13.52
N GLY A 71 0.47 -15.28 13.50
CA GLY A 71 0.44 -14.23 14.51
C GLY A 71 -0.61 -13.14 14.28
N GLY A 72 -1.32 -13.17 13.15
CA GLY A 72 -2.29 -12.15 12.75
C GLY A 72 -1.70 -10.75 12.51
N ARG A 73 -2.59 -9.81 12.20
CA ARG A 73 -2.23 -8.39 12.03
C ARG A 73 -1.85 -7.77 13.38
N ARG A 74 -0.78 -6.95 13.38
CA ARG A 74 -0.30 -6.16 14.51
C ARG A 74 -0.35 -4.67 14.16
N GLU A 75 -0.25 -3.81 15.16
CA GLU A 75 -0.37 -2.35 14.99
C GLU A 75 0.69 -1.73 14.06
N PHE A 76 1.89 -2.32 14.03
CA PHE A 76 2.95 -1.85 13.14
C PHE A 76 2.81 -2.33 11.69
N HIS A 77 1.83 -3.21 11.40
CA HIS A 77 1.61 -3.68 10.03
C HIS A 77 0.76 -2.68 9.25
N GLY A 78 1.26 -2.23 8.10
CA GLY A 78 0.50 -1.33 7.22
C GLY A 78 -0.60 -2.04 6.43
N ALA A 79 -1.57 -1.30 5.93
CA ALA A 79 -2.74 -1.79 5.21
C ALA A 79 -2.36 -2.58 3.96
N ASN A 80 -1.35 -2.08 3.22
CA ASN A 80 -0.82 -2.68 2.00
C ASN A 80 0.43 -3.56 2.23
N GLU A 81 0.70 -3.96 3.48
CA GLU A 81 1.82 -4.84 3.80
C GLU A 81 1.54 -6.29 3.39
N LEU A 82 2.58 -6.92 2.84
CA LEU A 82 2.61 -8.33 2.46
C LEU A 82 3.88 -9.00 3.00
N PHE A 83 3.83 -10.32 3.16
CA PHE A 83 4.95 -11.16 3.55
C PHE A 83 5.29 -12.14 2.45
N LEU A 84 6.56 -12.15 2.00
CA LEU A 84 7.00 -13.09 0.98
C LEU A 84 7.13 -14.49 1.59
N SER A 85 6.21 -15.39 1.28
CA SER A 85 6.16 -16.71 1.92
C SER A 85 7.06 -17.74 1.23
N ASP A 86 7.27 -18.91 1.84
CA ASP A 86 7.83 -20.09 1.18
C ASP A 86 6.76 -21.02 0.57
N HIS A 87 5.54 -20.52 0.37
CA HIS A 87 4.45 -21.25 -0.25
C HIS A 87 4.44 -21.03 -1.76
N TYR A 88 4.66 -22.13 -2.48
CA TYR A 88 4.54 -22.20 -3.93
C TYR A 88 3.26 -22.93 -4.32
N ASP A 89 2.59 -22.44 -5.36
CA ASP A 89 1.35 -23.03 -5.87
C ASP A 89 1.31 -22.99 -7.41
N VAL A 90 0.45 -23.83 -7.99
CA VAL A 90 0.21 -23.89 -9.43
C VAL A 90 -1.25 -23.60 -9.70
N GLN A 91 -1.50 -22.57 -10.51
CA GLN A 91 -2.85 -22.13 -10.86
C GLN A 91 -3.00 -22.05 -12.38
N SER A 92 -4.25 -22.02 -12.87
CA SER A 92 -4.49 -21.64 -14.26
C SER A 92 -4.13 -20.17 -14.47
N ALA A 93 -3.43 -19.84 -15.55
CA ALA A 93 -3.11 -18.46 -15.88
C ALA A 93 -4.36 -17.60 -16.11
N ASP A 94 -5.50 -18.21 -16.46
CA ASP A 94 -6.79 -17.53 -16.60
C ASP A 94 -7.37 -17.03 -15.25
N ALA A 95 -6.81 -17.49 -14.12
CA ALA A 95 -7.15 -16.98 -12.79
C ALA A 95 -6.48 -15.63 -12.47
N ILE A 96 -5.46 -15.23 -13.24
CA ILE A 96 -4.80 -13.94 -13.10
C ILE A 96 -5.79 -12.83 -13.47
N GLU A 97 -6.01 -11.89 -12.56
CA GLU A 97 -6.95 -10.79 -12.78
C GLU A 97 -6.26 -9.52 -13.28
N ARG A 98 -5.09 -9.21 -12.72
CA ARG A 98 -4.29 -8.03 -13.08
C ARG A 98 -2.87 -8.14 -12.54
N LYS A 99 -2.00 -7.28 -13.06
CA LYS A 99 -0.67 -6.99 -12.51
C LYS A 99 -0.79 -6.09 -11.27
N CYS A 100 0.10 -6.28 -10.31
CA CYS A 100 0.32 -5.39 -9.17
C CYS A 100 1.83 -5.15 -8.97
N VAL A 101 2.18 -4.26 -8.05
CA VAL A 101 3.58 -3.97 -7.71
C VAL A 101 3.77 -4.23 -6.22
N VAL A 102 4.82 -4.97 -5.87
CA VAL A 102 5.24 -5.18 -4.48
C VAL A 102 6.59 -4.51 -4.29
N HIS A 103 6.58 -3.37 -3.63
CA HIS A 103 7.75 -2.54 -3.37
C HIS A 103 8.56 -3.07 -2.18
N SER A 104 9.84 -2.69 -2.13
CA SER A 104 10.53 -2.66 -0.83
C SER A 104 9.88 -1.58 0.05
N ILE A 105 9.95 -1.73 1.36
CA ILE A 105 9.44 -0.71 2.29
C ILE A 105 10.02 0.69 2.00
N ASN A 106 11.32 0.78 1.66
CA ASN A 106 11.96 2.07 1.38
C ASN A 106 11.46 2.71 0.09
N ASN A 107 11.08 1.91 -0.91
CA ASN A 107 10.48 2.44 -2.13
C ASN A 107 9.03 2.85 -1.88
N TYR A 108 8.29 2.06 -1.09
CA TYR A 108 6.90 2.35 -0.76
C TYR A 108 6.73 3.67 0.01
N ILE A 109 7.52 3.91 1.07
CA ILE A 109 7.44 5.15 1.86
C ILE A 109 7.78 6.42 1.06
N ARG A 110 8.41 6.28 -0.11
CA ARG A 110 8.76 7.39 -1.01
C ARG A 110 7.67 7.66 -2.05
N LEU A 111 6.66 6.80 -2.16
CA LEU A 111 5.52 7.04 -3.03
C LEU A 111 4.67 8.17 -2.46
N GLN A 112 4.33 9.15 -3.31
CA GLN A 112 3.47 10.25 -2.90
C GLN A 112 2.01 9.82 -2.73
N ASN A 113 1.56 8.87 -3.55
CA ASN A 113 0.17 8.41 -3.62
C ASN A 113 0.12 6.93 -4.07
N PRO A 114 0.34 5.98 -3.16
CA PRO A 114 0.24 4.55 -3.45
C PRO A 114 -1.14 4.16 -3.99
N GLY A 115 -1.20 3.54 -5.16
CA GLY A 115 -2.45 3.06 -5.74
C GLY A 115 -2.97 1.78 -5.08
N ALA A 116 -4.19 1.38 -5.42
CA ALA A 116 -4.83 0.15 -4.89
C ALA A 116 -4.11 -1.17 -5.26
N ASN A 117 -3.11 -1.11 -6.14
CA ASN A 117 -2.29 -2.28 -6.54
C ASN A 117 -0.81 -2.10 -6.17
N ASP A 118 -0.48 -1.08 -5.37
CA ASP A 118 0.84 -0.87 -4.79
C ASP A 118 0.86 -1.49 -3.39
N PHE A 119 1.67 -2.52 -3.22
CA PHE A 119 1.91 -3.19 -1.96
C PHE A 119 3.36 -3.02 -1.55
N TYR A 120 3.70 -3.40 -0.33
CA TYR A 120 5.10 -3.49 0.06
C TYR A 120 5.39 -4.74 0.88
N CYS A 121 6.63 -5.18 0.81
CA CYS A 121 7.15 -6.30 1.57
C CYS A 121 8.45 -5.91 2.25
N ARG A 122 8.58 -6.29 3.52
CA ARG A 122 9.82 -6.16 4.31
C ARG A 122 10.17 -7.41 5.10
N PHE A 123 9.33 -8.44 5.00
CA PHE A 123 9.51 -9.70 5.71
C PHE A 123 9.35 -10.90 4.77
N GLU A 124 10.21 -11.88 4.94
CA GLU A 124 9.91 -13.25 4.53
C GLU A 124 9.14 -13.98 5.64
N TYR A 125 8.25 -14.88 5.26
CA TYR A 125 7.41 -15.65 6.19
C TYR A 125 7.50 -17.16 5.93
N LYS A 126 7.77 -17.94 6.97
CA LYS A 126 7.80 -19.40 6.91
C LYS A 126 6.43 -19.97 7.29
N VAL A 127 5.70 -20.50 6.32
CA VAL A 127 4.29 -20.91 6.55
C VAL A 127 4.16 -22.02 7.58
N ALA A 128 5.12 -22.96 7.61
CA ALA A 128 5.07 -24.11 8.51
C ALA A 128 5.36 -23.75 9.97
N THR A 129 6.28 -22.81 10.23
CA THR A 129 6.72 -22.46 11.58
C THR A 129 6.12 -21.15 12.10
N GLY A 130 5.69 -20.27 11.21
CA GLY A 130 5.24 -18.93 11.54
C GLY A 130 6.39 -17.93 11.71
N ASP A 131 7.63 -18.32 11.41
CA ASP A 131 8.81 -17.47 11.59
C ASP A 131 8.87 -16.37 10.54
N PHE A 132 9.47 -15.24 10.93
CA PHE A 132 9.70 -14.10 10.06
C PHE A 132 11.20 -13.85 9.90
N THR A 133 11.61 -13.41 8.71
CA THR A 133 12.97 -12.94 8.45
C THR A 133 12.90 -11.51 7.90
N PRO A 134 13.71 -10.55 8.40
CA PRO A 134 14.74 -10.73 9.42
C PRO A 134 14.14 -10.80 10.83
N ASP A 135 14.84 -11.50 11.73
CA ASP A 135 14.42 -11.66 13.13
C ASP A 135 14.47 -10.33 13.93
N SER A 136 15.24 -9.36 13.44
CA SER A 136 15.40 -8.03 14.03
C SER A 136 15.09 -6.95 13.00
N VAL A 137 14.30 -5.95 13.41
CA VAL A 137 13.97 -4.77 12.61
C VAL A 137 14.23 -3.50 13.41
N ALA A 138 14.51 -2.41 12.71
CA ALA A 138 14.64 -1.09 13.31
C ALA A 138 13.30 -0.70 13.96
N VAL A 139 13.38 -0.22 15.20
CA VAL A 139 12.24 0.28 15.96
C VAL A 139 12.43 1.75 16.26
N TYR A 140 11.31 2.44 16.44
CA TYR A 140 11.29 3.89 16.63
C TYR A 140 10.33 4.26 17.75
N CYS A 141 10.42 5.52 18.17
CA CYS A 141 9.59 6.10 19.22
C CYS A 141 9.78 5.41 20.57
N LYS A 142 9.15 5.99 21.60
CA LYS A 142 9.12 5.40 22.95
C LYS A 142 8.32 4.11 23.08
N CYS A 143 7.57 3.72 22.04
CA CYS A 143 6.86 2.45 22.01
C CYS A 143 7.72 1.30 21.48
N GLU A 144 8.91 1.58 20.95
CA GLU A 144 9.84 0.59 20.42
C GLU A 144 9.17 -0.34 19.38
N MET A 145 8.36 0.25 18.50
CA MET A 145 7.68 -0.48 17.43
C MET A 145 8.34 -0.22 16.07
N PRO A 146 8.30 -1.20 15.15
CA PRO A 146 8.67 -0.97 13.75
C PRO A 146 7.81 0.12 13.11
N CYS A 147 8.36 0.85 12.14
CA CYS A 147 7.62 1.91 11.44
C CYS A 147 6.41 1.35 10.68
N ASN A 148 5.22 1.92 10.87
CA ASN A 148 4.06 1.66 10.01
C ASN A 148 3.93 2.83 9.02
N PRO A 149 4.03 2.60 7.70
CA PRO A 149 3.98 3.68 6.71
C PRO A 149 2.66 4.45 6.70
N ASP A 150 1.57 3.86 7.20
CA ASP A 150 0.26 4.51 7.26
C ASP A 150 0.12 5.46 8.47
N ILE A 151 1.05 5.38 9.42
CA ILE A 151 1.02 6.16 10.66
C ILE A 151 2.02 7.29 10.58
N PHE A 152 1.51 8.53 10.62
CA PHE A 152 2.35 9.72 10.63
C PHE A 152 3.24 9.78 11.89
N MET A 153 4.51 10.09 11.66
CA MET A 153 5.53 10.29 12.69
C MET A 153 6.27 11.61 12.44
N MET A 154 6.72 12.24 13.51
CA MET A 154 7.58 13.42 13.44
C MET A 154 8.99 13.12 13.93
N GLN A 155 9.98 13.67 13.23
CA GLN A 155 11.38 13.52 13.60
C GLN A 155 11.79 14.60 14.61
N CYS A 156 12.48 14.20 15.68
CA CYS A 156 13.08 15.13 16.62
C CYS A 156 14.36 15.75 16.04
N LEU A 157 14.49 17.08 16.07
CA LEU A 157 15.68 17.78 15.56
C LEU A 157 16.97 17.40 16.30
N LYS A 158 16.90 17.08 17.60
CA LYS A 158 18.09 16.79 18.42
C LYS A 158 18.58 15.34 18.31
N CYS A 159 17.72 14.36 18.57
CA CYS A 159 18.12 12.95 18.55
C CYS A 159 17.91 12.26 17.18
N GLN A 160 17.23 12.92 16.24
CA GLN A 160 16.92 12.39 14.90
C GLN A 160 16.03 11.12 14.90
N ASP A 161 15.47 10.75 16.06
CA ASP A 161 14.49 9.67 16.21
C ASP A 161 13.06 10.14 15.86
N TRP A 162 12.19 9.19 15.56
CA TRP A 162 10.84 9.40 15.03
C TRP A 162 9.78 9.07 16.08
N PHE A 163 8.75 9.90 16.17
CA PHE A 163 7.72 9.76 17.21
C PHE A 163 6.31 9.83 16.65
N HIS A 164 5.47 8.88 17.07
CA HIS A 164 4.03 8.94 16.81
C HIS A 164 3.39 10.08 17.60
N LEU A 165 2.49 10.84 16.96
CA LEU A 165 1.73 11.91 17.63
C LEU A 165 0.93 11.39 18.83
N ALA A 166 0.26 10.23 18.64
CA ALA A 166 -0.51 9.59 19.70
C ALA A 166 0.36 9.21 20.92
N CYS A 167 1.59 8.75 20.68
CA CYS A 167 2.53 8.45 21.77
C CYS A 167 2.91 9.73 22.53
N LEU A 168 3.06 10.86 21.84
CA LEU A 168 3.34 12.16 22.46
C LEU A 168 2.10 12.79 23.12
N GLY A 169 0.90 12.25 22.90
CA GLY A 169 -0.35 12.87 23.34
C GLY A 169 -0.69 14.13 22.56
N MET A 170 -0.19 14.23 21.31
CA MET A 170 -0.38 15.39 20.44
C MET A 170 -1.41 15.13 19.35
N THR A 171 -2.08 16.18 18.88
CA THR A 171 -2.95 16.13 17.70
C THR A 171 -2.18 16.47 16.42
N THR A 172 -2.79 16.20 15.26
CA THR A 172 -2.23 16.58 13.96
C THR A 172 -2.15 18.09 13.82
N GLU A 173 -3.14 18.83 14.32
CA GLU A 173 -3.16 20.30 14.26
C GLU A 173 -2.04 20.92 15.10
N GLU A 174 -1.75 20.33 16.27
CA GLU A 174 -0.61 20.75 17.11
C GLU A 174 0.73 20.45 16.42
N ALA A 175 0.84 19.30 15.76
CA ALA A 175 2.01 18.91 14.98
C ALA A 175 2.26 19.85 13.80
N ASP A 176 1.22 20.16 13.02
CA ASP A 176 1.29 21.03 11.85
C ASP A 176 1.63 22.49 12.21
N ALA A 177 1.35 22.90 13.45
CA ALA A 177 1.67 24.22 13.95
C ALA A 177 3.13 24.38 14.41
N LEU A 178 3.92 23.31 14.44
CA LEU A 178 5.33 23.35 14.85
C LEU A 178 6.25 23.59 13.67
N ASP A 179 7.12 24.60 13.78
CA ASP A 179 8.22 24.81 12.83
C ASP A 179 9.31 23.72 12.96
N TYR A 180 9.55 23.26 14.19
CA TYR A 180 10.48 22.18 14.51
C TYR A 180 10.03 21.43 15.77
N PHE A 181 10.34 20.13 15.82
CA PHE A 181 9.97 19.27 16.94
C PHE A 181 11.20 18.86 17.77
N ILE A 182 11.13 19.04 19.10
CA ILE A 182 12.09 18.51 20.07
C ILE A 182 11.34 17.54 20.99
N CYS A 183 11.82 16.30 21.10
CA CYS A 183 11.16 15.30 21.94
C CYS A 183 11.29 15.62 23.44
N PRO A 184 10.43 15.05 24.31
CA PRO A 184 10.44 15.30 25.75
C PRO A 184 11.80 15.00 26.43
N ASP A 185 12.47 13.93 26.00
CA ASP A 185 13.77 13.53 26.55
C ASP A 185 14.87 14.54 26.19
N CYS A 186 14.84 15.08 24.97
CA CYS A 186 15.78 16.10 24.50
C CYS A 186 15.45 17.52 25.01
N SER A 187 14.21 17.74 25.46
CA SER A 187 13.78 18.98 26.10
C SER A 187 14.20 19.02 27.57
N SER A 188 14.17 17.87 28.25
CA SER A 188 14.55 17.73 29.66
C SER A 188 16.07 17.59 29.88
N ASN A 189 16.81 17.09 28.89
CA ASN A 189 18.28 17.09 28.90
C ASN A 189 18.86 18.44 28.43
N THR A 190 18.63 19.52 29.18
CA THR A 190 19.42 20.76 29.09
C THR A 190 20.67 20.64 29.96
N LYS A 191 21.61 19.77 29.57
CA LYS A 191 23.01 19.95 30.00
C LYS A 191 23.67 20.83 28.94
N GLU A 192 24.05 22.03 29.38
CA GLU A 192 24.75 23.04 28.58
C GLU A 192 25.97 22.44 27.86
N GLU A 193 26.04 22.64 26.54
CA GLU A 193 27.13 23.41 25.94
C GLU A 193 26.66 23.98 24.60
N VAL A 194 26.56 25.31 24.58
CA VAL A 194 26.30 26.14 23.41
C VAL A 194 27.60 26.30 22.66
N GLY A 195 27.67 25.71 21.46
CA GLY A 195 28.44 26.25 20.35
C GLY A 195 27.45 26.78 19.32
N GLU A 196 27.13 28.07 19.39
CA GLU A 196 26.46 28.78 18.30
C GLU A 196 27.36 28.70 17.07
N ASN A 197 27.06 27.77 16.18
CA ASN A 197 27.14 27.85 14.73
C ASN A 197 27.00 26.44 14.18
N THR A 198 25.80 26.11 13.72
CA THR A 198 25.52 25.48 12.41
C THR A 198 24.01 25.13 12.39
N LEU A 199 23.16 26.14 12.23
CA LEU A 199 21.82 25.90 11.68
C LEU A 199 22.02 25.58 10.20
N HIS A 200 22.20 24.31 9.86
CA HIS A 200 22.08 23.88 8.47
C HIS A 200 20.59 23.89 8.12
N ASN A 201 20.23 24.87 7.30
CA ASN A 201 18.99 24.91 6.55
C ASN A 201 19.05 23.80 5.50
N GLY A 202 18.45 22.65 5.79
CA GLY A 202 18.32 21.53 4.88
C GLY A 202 16.93 20.94 5.04
N ASN A 203 15.93 21.60 4.47
CA ASN A 203 14.55 21.13 4.51
C ASN A 203 14.41 19.98 3.50
N THR A 204 14.75 18.77 3.93
CA THR A 204 14.34 17.52 3.28
C THR A 204 14.24 16.48 4.39
N GLN A 205 13.07 16.40 5.02
CA GLN A 205 12.76 15.30 5.93
C GLN A 205 12.66 14.03 5.10
N GLU A 206 13.75 13.26 5.02
CA GLU A 206 13.67 11.91 4.44
C GLU A 206 12.93 10.99 5.43
N PRO A 207 11.95 10.19 4.96
CA PRO A 207 11.23 9.26 5.83
C PRO A 207 12.16 8.20 6.44
N PRO A 208 11.76 7.52 7.54
CA PRO A 208 12.59 6.54 8.24
C PRO A 208 13.16 5.49 7.28
N GLN A 209 14.48 5.36 7.20
CA GLN A 209 15.12 4.35 6.36
C GLN A 209 15.10 3.00 7.09
N VAL A 210 14.45 1.99 6.48
CA VAL A 210 14.41 0.63 7.03
C VAL A 210 15.55 -0.20 6.41
N PRO A 211 16.28 -1.03 7.18
CA PRO A 211 17.34 -1.87 6.61
C PRO A 211 16.81 -2.72 5.45
N THR A 212 17.45 -2.64 4.29
CA THR A 212 17.18 -3.50 3.13
C THR A 212 17.80 -4.88 3.31
N MET A 213 17.10 -5.91 2.82
CA MET A 213 17.71 -7.23 2.64
C MET A 213 18.71 -7.24 1.47
N ASN A 214 19.59 -8.24 1.51
CA ASN A 214 20.74 -8.53 0.64
C ASN A 214 20.56 -8.18 -0.87
N PRO A 215 21.52 -7.50 -1.54
CA PRO A 215 21.40 -7.01 -2.93
C PRO A 215 21.32 -8.07 -4.05
N ASN A 216 21.29 -9.36 -3.72
CA ASN A 216 21.45 -10.42 -4.73
C ASN A 216 20.15 -10.80 -5.48
N LEU A 217 19.06 -10.04 -5.31
CA LEU A 217 17.88 -10.10 -6.18
C LEU A 217 17.62 -8.81 -6.99
N GLU A 218 18.45 -7.76 -6.86
CA GLU A 218 18.29 -6.50 -7.62
C GLU A 218 18.99 -6.53 -9.00
N LYS A 219 19.69 -7.60 -9.36
CA LYS A 219 20.30 -7.71 -10.69
C LYS A 219 19.33 -8.37 -11.66
N ASN A 220 18.43 -7.59 -12.26
CA ASN A 220 17.88 -7.80 -13.62
C ASN A 220 16.98 -6.63 -14.09
N GLU A 221 17.34 -5.38 -13.81
CA GLU A 221 16.64 -4.21 -14.39
C GLU A 221 17.60 -3.22 -15.04
N GLU A 222 18.32 -3.67 -16.07
CA GLU A 222 18.75 -2.76 -17.14
C GLU A 222 18.51 -3.46 -18.48
N MET A 223 17.69 -2.84 -19.35
CA MET A 223 17.93 -2.66 -20.80
C MET A 223 16.62 -2.30 -21.56
N GLY A 224 16.50 -1.02 -21.92
CA GLY A 224 16.21 -0.57 -23.29
C GLY A 224 14.76 -0.53 -23.81
N GLY A 225 14.24 0.68 -24.04
CA GLY A 225 13.11 0.96 -24.95
C GLY A 225 12.90 2.48 -25.16
N PRO A 226 12.50 2.96 -26.36
CA PRO A 226 13.06 4.16 -26.99
C PRO A 226 12.35 5.49 -26.67
N GLU A 227 13.12 6.57 -26.81
CA GLU A 227 12.67 7.97 -26.85
C GLU A 227 11.66 8.20 -27.99
N ASN A 228 10.56 8.89 -27.70
CA ASN A 228 9.81 9.64 -28.69
C ASN A 228 9.35 10.99 -28.12
N GLN A 229 9.61 12.04 -28.91
CA GLN A 229 9.36 13.45 -28.62
C GLN A 229 7.86 13.76 -28.52
N ALA A 230 7.49 14.51 -27.47
CA ALA A 230 6.18 15.12 -27.30
C ALA A 230 6.09 16.47 -28.06
N PRO A 231 4.90 16.90 -28.55
CA PRO A 231 4.62 18.30 -28.78
C PRO A 231 4.08 18.96 -27.51
N ASP A 232 4.53 20.20 -27.33
CA ASP A 232 4.25 21.12 -26.24
C ASP A 232 2.79 21.60 -26.24
N CYS A 233 2.15 21.63 -25.07
CA CYS A 233 1.02 22.51 -24.78
C CYS A 233 0.84 22.68 -23.26
N SER A 234 1.37 23.79 -22.77
CA SER A 234 1.12 24.35 -21.45
C SER A 234 -0.37 24.61 -21.21
N THR A 235 -0.95 24.02 -20.16
CA THR A 235 -1.87 24.68 -19.20
C THR A 235 -1.92 23.84 -17.91
N GLN A 236 -1.73 24.51 -16.77
CA GLN A 236 -1.54 23.96 -15.44
C GLN A 236 -2.81 23.26 -14.89
N ASN A 237 -2.65 22.05 -14.33
CA ASN A 237 -3.49 21.53 -13.24
C ASN A 237 -2.84 20.29 -12.62
N SER A 238 -2.28 20.48 -11.41
CA SER A 238 -1.79 19.41 -10.55
C SER A 238 -2.98 18.76 -9.83
N ILE A 239 -3.23 17.48 -10.10
CA ILE A 239 -4.17 16.67 -9.33
C ILE A 239 -3.49 15.33 -9.08
N ASN A 240 -2.92 15.21 -7.89
CA ASN A 240 -2.42 13.98 -7.30
C ASN A 240 -3.42 13.56 -6.21
N ASN A 241 -3.84 12.31 -6.21
CA ASN A 241 -4.56 11.71 -5.07
C ASN A 241 -4.23 10.22 -5.03
N THR A 242 -3.81 9.71 -3.87
CA THR A 242 -4.44 8.65 -3.07
C THR A 242 -3.44 7.96 -2.14
N GLU A 243 -3.39 8.40 -0.88
CA GLU A 243 -3.84 7.60 0.27
C GLU A 243 -4.79 8.53 1.03
N ILE A 244 -5.82 8.00 1.67
CA ILE A 244 -6.69 8.83 2.49
C ILE A 244 -5.89 9.24 3.72
N PRO A 245 -5.51 10.52 3.88
CA PRO A 245 -4.91 10.95 5.12
C PRO A 245 -5.99 10.82 6.20
N VAL A 246 -5.62 10.54 7.45
CA VAL A 246 -6.56 10.47 8.60
C VAL A 246 -7.45 11.73 8.67
N SER A 247 -7.00 12.85 8.12
CA SER A 247 -7.78 14.08 7.92
C SER A 247 -8.94 13.93 6.91
N SER A 248 -8.80 13.19 5.81
CA SER A 248 -9.88 12.96 4.83
C SER A 248 -10.94 11.99 5.32
N ALA A 249 -10.58 10.95 6.08
CA ALA A 249 -11.57 10.10 6.75
C ALA A 249 -12.35 10.88 7.81
N LYS A 250 -11.66 11.69 8.63
CA LYS A 250 -12.30 12.61 9.58
C LYS A 250 -13.21 13.64 8.88
N ARG A 251 -12.77 14.22 7.75
CA ARG A 251 -13.59 15.16 6.95
C ARG A 251 -14.84 14.50 6.41
N VAL A 252 -14.74 13.28 5.88
CA VAL A 252 -15.89 12.50 5.42
C VAL A 252 -16.86 12.24 6.58
N MET A 253 -16.36 11.76 7.72
CA MET A 253 -17.17 11.51 8.91
C MET A 253 -17.85 12.79 9.42
N ASN A 254 -17.14 13.92 9.42
CA ASN A 254 -17.71 15.20 9.80
C ASN A 254 -18.79 15.66 8.82
N VAL A 255 -18.60 15.51 7.51
CA VAL A 255 -19.64 15.85 6.52
C VAL A 255 -20.85 14.94 6.70
N LEU A 256 -20.66 13.62 6.76
CA LEU A 256 -21.75 12.65 6.89
C LEU A 256 -22.57 12.83 8.17
N ASN A 257 -21.91 13.16 9.29
CA ASN A 257 -22.60 13.38 10.57
C ASN A 257 -23.35 14.72 10.64
N ASN A 258 -23.05 15.67 9.74
CA ASN A 258 -23.69 16.98 9.69
C ASN A 258 -24.60 17.16 8.46
N MET A 259 -24.82 16.11 7.67
CA MET A 259 -25.78 16.16 6.56
C MET A 259 -27.21 16.08 7.10
N ASP A 260 -27.97 17.16 6.93
CA ASP A 260 -29.38 17.24 7.38
C ASP A 260 -30.29 16.18 6.73
N CYS A 261 -29.86 15.64 5.58
CA CYS A 261 -30.64 14.73 4.75
C CYS A 261 -30.17 13.26 4.81
N LEU A 262 -29.21 12.93 5.69
CA LEU A 262 -28.68 11.58 5.88
C LEU A 262 -28.63 11.22 7.37
N GLU A 263 -29.52 10.34 7.81
CA GLU A 263 -29.57 9.90 9.22
C GLU A 263 -28.32 9.10 9.59
N SER A 264 -27.58 9.57 10.59
CA SER A 264 -26.38 8.89 11.11
C SER A 264 -26.72 7.48 11.62
N GLY A 265 -25.96 6.48 11.18
CA GLY A 265 -26.19 5.08 11.52
C GLY A 265 -27.30 4.38 10.72
N SER A 266 -27.98 5.06 9.79
CA SER A 266 -28.91 4.42 8.85
C SER A 266 -28.19 3.46 7.90
N THR A 267 -28.93 2.54 7.26
CA THR A 267 -28.36 1.64 6.25
C THR A 267 -27.66 2.40 5.13
N LEU A 268 -28.26 3.49 4.65
CA LEU A 268 -27.65 4.32 3.61
C LEU A 268 -26.37 5.00 4.10
N TRP A 269 -26.32 5.39 5.37
CA TRP A 269 -25.12 5.97 5.98
C TRP A 269 -23.97 4.96 6.06
N CYS A 270 -24.25 3.71 6.46
CA CYS A 270 -23.24 2.64 6.49
C CYS A 270 -22.76 2.25 5.08
N GLU A 271 -23.67 2.12 4.12
CA GLU A 271 -23.33 1.89 2.70
C GLU A 271 -22.50 3.04 2.13
N THR A 272 -22.76 4.27 2.57
CA THR A 272 -21.96 5.43 2.20
C THR A 272 -20.53 5.33 2.72
N LEU A 273 -20.31 4.84 3.94
CA LEU A 273 -18.94 4.63 4.43
C LEU A 273 -18.16 3.66 3.54
N TYR A 274 -18.77 2.53 3.19
CA TYR A 274 -18.15 1.55 2.29
C TYR A 274 -17.94 2.11 0.87
N LEU A 275 -18.92 2.87 0.35
CA LEU A 275 -18.81 3.56 -0.94
C LEU A 275 -17.61 4.52 -0.96
N LEU A 276 -17.35 5.21 0.14
CA LEU A 276 -16.31 6.23 0.25
C LEU A 276 -14.94 5.64 0.63
N GLU A 277 -14.80 4.34 0.90
CA GLU A 277 -13.50 3.65 0.99
C GLU A 277 -12.67 3.86 -0.28
N ASP A 278 -13.34 3.89 -1.44
CA ASP A 278 -12.76 4.31 -2.71
C ASP A 278 -12.38 5.80 -2.66
N PRO A 279 -11.09 6.15 -2.81
CA PRO A 279 -10.67 7.54 -2.64
C PRO A 279 -11.14 8.49 -3.75
N THR A 280 -11.39 7.98 -4.96
CA THR A 280 -11.90 8.79 -6.07
C THR A 280 -13.35 9.20 -5.78
N ARG A 281 -14.15 8.24 -5.32
CA ARG A 281 -15.53 8.45 -4.87
C ARG A 281 -15.57 9.44 -3.71
N ARG A 282 -14.63 9.32 -2.78
CA ARG A 282 -14.48 10.23 -1.66
C ARG A 282 -14.22 11.67 -2.07
N GLU A 283 -13.29 11.89 -2.98
CA GLU A 283 -12.96 13.24 -3.44
C GLU A 283 -14.15 13.87 -4.16
N ILE A 284 -14.81 13.11 -5.04
CA ILE A 284 -16.04 13.55 -5.72
C ILE A 284 -17.11 13.94 -4.70
N PHE A 285 -17.32 13.12 -3.67
CA PHE A 285 -18.28 13.39 -2.59
C PHE A 285 -17.95 14.65 -1.79
N LEU A 286 -16.68 14.85 -1.43
CA LEU A 286 -16.23 16.01 -0.65
C LEU A 286 -16.30 17.33 -1.45
N GLN A 287 -16.16 17.27 -2.78
CA GLN A 287 -16.22 18.45 -3.66
C GLN A 287 -17.65 18.93 -3.97
N MET A 288 -18.68 18.14 -3.69
CA MET A 288 -20.07 18.56 -3.87
C MET A 288 -20.40 19.74 -2.95
N LYS A 289 -21.13 20.73 -3.46
CA LYS A 289 -21.34 22.01 -2.75
C LYS A 289 -22.40 21.94 -1.66
N ASP A 290 -23.35 21.03 -1.78
CA ASP A 290 -24.53 20.94 -0.95
C ASP A 290 -24.94 19.49 -0.67
N ASP A 291 -25.70 19.31 0.40
CA ASP A 291 -26.08 17.98 0.89
C ASP A 291 -27.11 17.28 -0.01
N ALA A 292 -27.91 18.03 -0.76
CA ALA A 292 -28.86 17.44 -1.71
C ALA A 292 -28.12 16.76 -2.87
N SER A 293 -27.08 17.40 -3.40
CA SER A 293 -26.18 16.84 -4.40
C SER A 293 -25.45 15.58 -3.88
N ARG A 294 -24.93 15.64 -2.65
CA ARG A 294 -24.27 14.51 -1.97
C ARG A 294 -25.21 13.32 -1.82
N LEU A 295 -26.42 13.55 -1.31
CA LEU A 295 -27.41 12.50 -1.11
C LEU A 295 -27.90 11.88 -2.43
N ALA A 296 -28.13 12.70 -3.46
CA ALA A 296 -28.53 12.22 -4.77
C ALA A 296 -27.45 11.32 -5.39
N TRP A 297 -26.18 11.71 -5.25
CA TRP A 297 -25.06 10.93 -5.73
C TRP A 297 -24.85 9.62 -4.95
N ILE A 298 -24.96 9.66 -3.61
CA ILE A 298 -24.94 8.45 -2.77
C ILE A 298 -26.03 7.47 -3.24
N LYS A 299 -27.27 7.92 -3.38
CA LYS A 299 -28.40 7.08 -3.79
C LYS A 299 -28.18 6.45 -5.17
N PHE A 300 -27.66 7.23 -6.12
CA PHE A 300 -27.30 6.74 -7.45
C PHE A 300 -26.21 5.65 -7.39
N ARG A 301 -25.19 5.83 -6.56
CA ARG A 301 -24.03 4.91 -6.48
C ARG A 301 -24.29 3.66 -5.64
N CYS A 302 -25.14 3.75 -4.62
CA CYS A 302 -25.59 2.60 -3.83
C CYS A 302 -26.72 1.82 -4.52
N ASN A 303 -27.07 2.19 -5.77
CA ASN A 303 -28.11 1.54 -6.57
C ASN A 303 -29.47 1.45 -5.84
N ILE A 304 -29.76 2.45 -4.99
CA ILE A 304 -31.06 2.55 -4.32
C ILE A 304 -31.97 3.31 -5.28
N GLU A 305 -32.78 2.56 -6.02
CA GLU A 305 -33.88 3.13 -6.78
C GLU A 305 -34.73 4.01 -5.85
N ALA A 306 -34.95 5.25 -6.28
CA ALA A 306 -35.97 6.10 -5.69
C ALA A 306 -37.31 5.37 -5.79
N LYS A 307 -37.89 5.01 -4.64
CA LYS A 307 -39.33 4.78 -4.56
C LYS A 307 -40.05 6.13 -4.51
#